data_AF-A0A6C1BRF4-F1
#
_entry.id   AF-A0A6C1BRF4-F1
#
_cell.length_a   1.000
_cell.length_b   1.000
_cell.length_c   1.000
_cell.angle_alpha   90.00
_cell.angle_beta   90.00
_cell.angle_gamma   90.00
#
_symmetry.space_group_name_H-M   'P 1'
#
loop_
_entity.id
_entity.type
_entity.pdbx_description
1 polymer ?
#
loop_
_entity_poly.entity_id
_entity_poly.type
_entity_poly.pdbx_seq_one_letter_code
_entity_poly.pdbx_strand_id
1 'polypeptide(L)'
;MKFKIITLTFLFAFACAEKTTVLVGDTPPPSRPPGLIVASDKALENGKKHLRKGNCGKAIKEFEKALEKNPNNFEALYWLGVAEGMCGYYSRAYDRFFLALRYSPDRGWQARVNATIGLTLLYMGRDDDAVVYFERARVIDPRNEIIVAYYDWDTPGKGSKKPKIKKKPKDREGFEITLRWLD
;
A
#
# COMPACT_ATOMS: atom_id res chain seq x y z
N MET A 1 -72.37 8.70 -38.10
CA MET A 1 -71.48 7.52 -38.17
C MET A 1 -70.86 7.31 -36.80
N LYS A 2 -70.93 6.08 -36.29
CA LYS A 2 -70.34 5.59 -35.03
C LYS A 2 -68.81 5.53 -35.18
N PHE A 3 -68.04 5.71 -34.11
CA PHE A 3 -67.00 4.76 -33.67
C PHE A 3 -66.45 5.15 -32.30
N LYS A 4 -66.64 4.23 -31.33
CA LYS A 4 -65.94 4.17 -30.04
C LYS A 4 -64.55 3.57 -30.25
N ILE A 5 -63.53 4.11 -29.59
CA ILE A 5 -62.21 3.49 -29.35
C ILE A 5 -61.81 3.97 -27.93
N ILE A 6 -62.21 3.33 -26.83
CA ILE A 6 -61.55 2.24 -26.08
C ILE A 6 -60.06 2.04 -26.42
N THR A 7 -59.19 2.31 -25.45
CA THR A 7 -57.84 1.77 -25.13
C THR A 7 -56.97 2.92 -24.60
N LEU A 8 -56.12 2.84 -23.58
CA LEU A 8 -55.66 1.77 -22.70
C LEU A 8 -54.87 2.50 -21.60
N THR A 9 -55.10 2.14 -20.34
CA THR A 9 -54.33 2.59 -19.18
C THR A 9 -52.85 2.24 -19.37
N PHE A 10 -51.97 3.25 -19.44
CA PHE A 10 -50.53 3.04 -19.28
C PHE A 10 -50.09 3.59 -17.91
N LEU A 11 -50.01 2.65 -16.98
CA LEU A 11 -49.40 2.79 -15.67
C LEU A 11 -47.88 2.94 -15.88
N PHE A 12 -47.37 4.16 -16.04
CA PHE A 12 -45.93 4.41 -15.98
C PHE A 12 -45.55 4.68 -14.51
N ALA A 13 -45.34 3.59 -13.79
CA ALA A 13 -44.58 3.60 -12.55
C ALA A 13 -43.16 4.02 -12.89
N PHE A 14 -42.87 5.32 -12.73
CA PHE A 14 -41.50 5.81 -12.72
C PHE A 14 -40.80 5.23 -11.50
N ALA A 15 -39.95 4.24 -11.76
CA ALA A 15 -39.04 3.67 -10.80
C ALA A 15 -38.18 4.77 -10.17
N CYS A 16 -38.17 4.81 -8.84
CA CYS A 16 -37.24 5.61 -8.05
C CYS A 16 -35.79 5.31 -8.48
N ALA A 17 -35.13 6.28 -9.09
CA ALA A 17 -33.68 6.31 -9.12
C ALA A 17 -33.20 6.87 -7.78
N GLU A 18 -33.03 6.00 -6.77
CA GLU A 18 -32.20 6.34 -5.62
C GLU A 18 -30.75 6.41 -6.09
N LYS A 19 -30.35 7.61 -6.49
CA LYS A 19 -28.96 7.97 -6.67
C LYS A 19 -28.37 8.12 -5.27
N THR A 20 -27.91 7.03 -4.68
CA THR A 20 -27.12 7.07 -3.44
C THR A 20 -25.75 7.65 -3.78
N THR A 21 -25.67 8.97 -3.89
CA THR A 21 -24.41 9.70 -3.79
C THR A 21 -23.94 9.58 -2.35
N VAL A 22 -23.11 8.57 -2.06
CA VAL A 22 -22.35 8.55 -0.82
C VAL A 22 -21.31 9.68 -0.92
N LEU A 23 -21.63 10.80 -0.28
CA LEU A 23 -20.67 11.82 0.09
C LEU A 23 -19.69 11.20 1.09
N VAL A 24 -18.59 10.63 0.62
CA VAL A 24 -17.45 10.36 1.50
C VAL A 24 -16.69 11.67 1.61
N GLY A 25 -17.12 12.49 2.58
CA GLY A 25 -16.42 13.71 2.94
C GLY A 25 -15.01 13.38 3.42
N ASP A 26 -14.08 14.26 3.07
CA ASP A 26 -12.71 14.33 3.57
C ASP A 26 -12.67 14.75 5.06
N THR A 27 -13.49 14.14 5.91
CA THR A 27 -13.35 14.34 7.34
C THR A 27 -12.13 13.52 7.80
N PRO A 28 -11.07 14.17 8.35
CA PRO A 28 -10.05 13.42 9.05
C PRO A 28 -10.75 12.59 10.14
N PRO A 29 -10.39 11.31 10.31
CA PRO A 29 -11.06 10.44 11.26
C PRO A 29 -11.05 11.07 12.65
N PRO A 30 -12.09 10.81 13.47
CA PRO A 30 -12.19 11.40 14.80
C PRO A 30 -10.90 11.19 15.59
N SER A 31 -10.42 12.26 16.24
CA SER A 31 -9.26 12.19 17.12
C SER A 31 -9.55 11.17 18.23
N ARG A 32 -8.76 10.09 18.25
CA ARG A 32 -8.99 8.95 19.16
C ARG A 32 -8.53 9.28 20.58
N PRO A 33 -9.18 8.70 21.61
CA PRO A 33 -8.81 8.94 22.99
C PRO A 33 -7.33 8.56 23.25
N PRO A 34 -6.57 9.35 24.03
CA PRO A 34 -5.12 9.19 24.20
C PRO A 34 -4.65 7.79 24.60
N GLY A 35 -5.42 7.07 25.43
CA GLY A 35 -5.08 5.69 25.84
C GLY A 35 -5.10 4.67 24.69
N LEU A 36 -5.88 4.94 23.63
CA LEU A 36 -5.95 4.09 22.44
C LEU A 36 -4.72 4.27 21.54
N ILE A 37 -4.15 5.49 21.54
CA ILE A 37 -2.93 5.83 20.80
C ILE A 37 -1.73 5.12 21.47
N VAL A 38 -1.56 5.25 22.78
CA VAL A 38 -0.46 4.62 23.53
C VAL A 38 -0.45 3.08 23.41
N ALA A 39 -1.62 2.44 23.35
CA ALA A 39 -1.73 0.99 23.14
C ALA A 39 -1.36 0.57 21.72
N SER A 40 -1.76 1.36 20.71
CA SER A 40 -1.32 1.20 19.31
C SER A 40 0.20 1.33 19.22
N ASP A 41 0.80 2.27 19.95
CA ASP A 41 2.24 2.55 19.94
C ASP A 41 3.03 1.39 20.55
N LYS A 42 2.56 0.80 21.65
CA LYS A 42 3.22 -0.37 22.26
C LYS A 42 3.23 -1.57 21.32
N ALA A 43 2.10 -1.86 20.67
CA ALA A 43 1.99 -2.96 19.72
C ALA A 43 2.89 -2.72 18.49
N LEU A 44 2.96 -1.48 18.01
CA LEU A 44 3.86 -1.07 16.94
C LEU A 44 5.33 -1.32 17.30
N GLU A 45 5.77 -0.88 18.48
CA GLU A 45 7.15 -1.07 18.95
C GLU A 45 7.52 -2.55 19.16
N ASN A 46 6.60 -3.35 19.69
CA ASN A 46 6.80 -4.80 19.77
C ASN A 46 6.93 -5.44 18.39
N GLY A 47 6.11 -5.02 17.43
CA GLY A 47 6.18 -5.48 16.04
C GLY A 47 7.55 -5.19 15.43
N LYS A 48 8.04 -3.95 15.54
CA LYS A 48 9.38 -3.55 15.08
C LYS A 48 10.49 -4.38 15.75
N LYS A 49 10.39 -4.63 17.06
CA LYS A 49 11.34 -5.49 17.79
C LYS A 49 11.34 -6.92 17.27
N HIS A 50 10.18 -7.47 16.91
CA HIS A 50 10.10 -8.79 16.30
C HIS A 50 10.69 -8.82 14.89
N LEU A 51 10.49 -7.77 14.08
CA LEU A 51 11.12 -7.61 12.76
C LEU A 51 12.65 -7.60 12.85
N ARG A 52 13.23 -6.80 13.75
CA ARG A 52 14.70 -6.77 13.95
C ARG A 52 15.29 -8.13 14.34
N LYS A 53 14.47 -9.01 14.94
CA LYS A 53 14.85 -10.39 15.30
C LYS A 53 14.52 -11.42 14.20
N GLY A 54 14.07 -10.99 13.02
CA GLY A 54 13.66 -11.87 11.92
C GLY A 54 12.36 -12.64 12.16
N ASN A 55 11.61 -12.33 13.23
CA ASN A 55 10.41 -13.05 13.62
C ASN A 55 9.17 -12.45 12.94
N CYS A 56 9.08 -12.56 11.61
CA CYS A 56 8.01 -11.93 10.83
C CYS A 56 6.59 -12.36 11.28
N GLY A 57 6.37 -13.63 11.62
CA GLY A 57 5.06 -14.09 12.11
C GLY A 57 4.62 -13.46 13.44
N LYS A 58 5.56 -13.18 14.37
CA LYS A 58 5.24 -12.48 15.61
C LYS A 58 5.03 -10.98 15.37
N ALA A 59 5.80 -10.39 14.45
CA ALA A 59 5.64 -9.00 14.06
C ALA A 59 4.25 -8.74 13.44
N ILE A 60 3.78 -9.63 12.54
CA ILE A 60 2.44 -9.57 11.94
C ILE A 60 1.37 -9.44 13.03
N LYS A 61 1.37 -10.33 14.04
CA LYS A 61 0.38 -10.31 15.13
C LYS A 61 0.39 -9.01 15.92
N GLU A 62 1.56 -8.42 16.16
CA GLU A 62 1.66 -7.15 16.89
C GLU A 62 1.19 -5.96 16.04
N PHE A 63 1.49 -5.94 14.74
CA PHE A 63 0.97 -4.89 13.85
C PHE A 63 -0.53 -5.01 13.62
N GLU A 64 -1.08 -6.21 13.52
CA GLU A 64 -2.53 -6.44 13.46
C GLU A 64 -3.23 -5.86 14.71
N LYS A 65 -2.68 -6.08 15.91
CA LYS A 65 -3.18 -5.43 17.15
C LYS A 65 -3.10 -3.91 17.10
N ALA A 66 -2.03 -3.34 16.53
CA ALA A 66 -1.92 -1.90 16.35
C ALA A 66 -3.03 -1.38 15.41
N LEU A 67 -3.32 -2.11 14.33
CA LEU A 67 -4.36 -1.77 13.37
C LEU A 67 -5.79 -1.98 13.90
N GLU A 68 -6.02 -2.94 14.80
CA GLU A 68 -7.30 -3.06 15.51
C GLU A 68 -7.64 -1.79 16.30
N LYS A 69 -6.63 -1.08 16.81
CA LYS A 69 -6.80 0.19 17.52
C LYS A 69 -6.80 1.39 16.59
N ASN A 70 -5.93 1.35 15.58
CA ASN A 70 -5.83 2.38 14.55
C ASN A 70 -5.76 1.78 13.15
N PRO A 71 -6.91 1.53 12.49
CA PRO A 71 -6.94 0.90 11.17
C PRO A 71 -6.21 1.69 10.07
N ASN A 72 -6.02 3.00 10.29
CA ASN A 72 -5.39 3.91 9.34
C ASN A 72 -3.98 4.31 9.80
N ASN A 73 -3.39 3.59 10.77
CA ASN A 73 -2.01 3.86 11.19
C ASN A 73 -1.07 3.53 10.04
N PHE A 74 -0.53 4.57 9.40
CA PHE A 74 0.42 4.46 8.31
C PHE A 74 1.57 3.50 8.65
N GLU A 75 2.19 3.70 9.81
CA GLU A 75 3.41 2.99 10.19
C GLU A 75 3.12 1.51 10.48
N ALA A 76 1.98 1.22 11.12
CA ALA A 76 1.55 -0.17 11.33
C ALA A 76 1.19 -0.87 10.00
N LEU A 77 0.52 -0.18 9.07
CA LEU A 77 0.24 -0.72 7.74
C LEU A 77 1.52 -1.02 6.97
N TYR A 78 2.47 -0.08 6.99
CA TYR A 78 3.76 -0.23 6.32
C TYR A 78 4.55 -1.42 6.89
N TRP A 79 4.77 -1.47 8.21
CA TRP A 79 5.55 -2.53 8.80
C TRP A 79 4.84 -3.89 8.80
N LEU A 80 3.50 -3.92 8.80
CA LEU A 80 2.76 -5.16 8.55
C LEU A 80 3.07 -5.67 7.14
N GLY A 81 3.05 -4.81 6.12
CA GLY A 81 3.41 -5.19 4.76
C GLY A 81 4.84 -5.72 4.68
N VAL A 82 5.80 -5.09 5.37
CA VAL A 82 7.19 -5.58 5.44
C VAL A 82 7.26 -6.96 6.09
N ALA A 83 6.56 -7.15 7.21
CA ALA A 83 6.52 -8.44 7.91
C ALA A 83 5.90 -9.54 7.05
N GLU A 84 4.80 -9.24 6.36
CA GLU A 84 4.16 -10.15 5.41
C GLU A 84 5.10 -10.52 4.25
N GLY A 85 5.80 -9.54 3.68
CA GLY A 85 6.81 -9.76 2.64
C GLY A 85 7.97 -10.65 3.11
N MET A 86 8.49 -10.43 4.31
CA MET A 86 9.53 -11.29 4.91
C MET A 86 9.06 -12.73 5.17
N CYS A 87 7.75 -12.93 5.35
CA CYS A 87 7.12 -14.23 5.54
C CYS A 87 6.65 -14.86 4.20
N GLY A 88 6.88 -14.19 3.06
CA GLY A 88 6.49 -14.67 1.73
C GLY A 88 5.03 -14.41 1.35
N TYR A 89 4.27 -13.67 2.15
CA TYR A 89 2.88 -13.32 1.88
C TYR A 89 2.78 -12.09 0.96
N TYR A 90 3.41 -12.14 -0.21
CA TYR A 90 3.61 -10.97 -1.08
C TYR A 90 2.31 -10.29 -1.54
N SER A 91 1.24 -11.06 -1.81
CA SER A 91 -0.05 -10.48 -2.18
C SER A 91 -0.66 -9.65 -1.05
N ARG A 92 -0.60 -10.14 0.19
CA ARG A 92 -1.07 -9.39 1.36
C ARG A 92 -0.21 -8.15 1.58
N ALA A 93 1.11 -8.31 1.47
CA ALA A 93 2.05 -7.21 1.62
C ALA A 93 1.74 -6.07 0.65
N TYR A 94 1.47 -6.41 -0.62
CA TYR A 94 1.05 -5.44 -1.63
C TYR A 94 -0.19 -4.64 -1.20
N ASP A 95 -1.23 -5.32 -0.71
CA ASP A 95 -2.47 -4.66 -0.25
C ASP A 95 -2.19 -3.73 0.94
N ARG A 96 -1.33 -4.14 1.89
CA ARG A 96 -0.94 -3.31 3.04
C ARG A 96 -0.14 -2.09 2.61
N PHE A 97 0.80 -2.24 1.68
CA PHE A 97 1.55 -1.11 1.17
C PHE A 97 0.70 -0.15 0.36
N PHE A 98 -0.28 -0.65 -0.40
CA PHE A 98 -1.22 0.20 -1.12
C PHE A 98 -2.05 1.07 -0.16
N LEU A 99 -2.53 0.47 0.95
CA LEU A 99 -3.18 1.22 2.03
C LEU A 99 -2.21 2.19 2.72
N ALA A 100 -0.98 1.78 3.02
CA ALA A 100 0.03 2.65 3.62
C ALA A 100 0.32 3.86 2.71
N LEU A 101 0.41 3.68 1.39
CA LEU A 101 0.64 4.77 0.44
C LEU A 101 -0.45 5.84 0.52
N ARG A 102 -1.72 5.44 0.74
CA ARG A 102 -2.86 6.36 0.92
C ARG A 102 -2.72 7.22 2.18
N TYR A 103 -2.12 6.69 3.24
CA TYR A 103 -1.95 7.38 4.53
C TYR A 103 -0.53 7.93 4.74
N SER A 104 0.30 7.97 3.69
CA SER A 104 1.70 8.38 3.81
C SER A 104 1.82 9.82 4.34
N PRO A 105 2.65 10.06 5.38
CA PRO A 105 2.72 11.35 6.06
C PRO A 105 3.48 12.42 5.25
N ASP A 106 4.42 12.00 4.39
CA ASP A 106 5.22 12.89 3.57
C ASP A 106 5.72 12.21 2.29
N ARG A 107 6.43 12.98 1.46
CA ARG A 107 7.02 12.50 0.20
C ARG A 107 8.13 11.46 0.41
N GLY A 108 8.94 11.59 1.46
CA GLY A 108 10.00 10.61 1.75
C GLY A 108 9.44 9.23 2.03
N TRP A 109 8.38 9.15 2.85
CA TRP A 109 7.63 7.92 3.07
C TRP A 109 6.93 7.42 1.81
N GLN A 110 6.38 8.30 0.97
CA GLN A 110 5.83 7.89 -0.34
C GLN A 110 6.91 7.21 -1.20
N ALA A 111 8.13 7.74 -1.23
CA ALA A 111 9.23 7.15 -1.96
C ALA A 111 9.55 5.74 -1.45
N ARG A 112 9.69 5.59 -0.12
CA ARG A 112 9.95 4.31 0.55
C ARG A 112 8.86 3.29 0.24
N VAL A 113 7.59 3.66 0.40
CA VAL A 113 6.44 2.77 0.17
C VAL A 113 6.37 2.37 -1.31
N ASN A 114 6.53 3.31 -2.25
CA ASN A 114 6.56 2.98 -3.67
C ASN A 114 7.72 2.01 -3.99
N ALA A 115 8.91 2.23 -3.43
CA ALA A 115 10.02 1.30 -3.62
C ALA A 115 9.73 -0.09 -3.04
N THR A 116 9.11 -0.17 -1.86
CA THR A 116 8.72 -1.46 -1.26
C THR A 116 7.60 -2.16 -2.04
N ILE A 117 6.66 -1.43 -2.65
CA ILE A 117 5.68 -2.01 -3.59
C ILE A 117 6.39 -2.60 -4.81
N GLY A 118 7.32 -1.85 -5.40
CA GLY A 118 8.13 -2.34 -6.53
C GLY A 118 8.85 -3.64 -6.18
N LEU A 119 9.52 -3.68 -5.03
CA LEU A 119 10.16 -4.89 -4.52
C LEU A 119 9.17 -6.06 -4.35
N THR A 120 8.00 -5.79 -3.80
CA THR A 120 6.95 -6.81 -3.60
C THR A 120 6.48 -7.38 -4.93
N LEU A 121 6.32 -6.54 -5.94
CA LEU A 121 5.93 -6.94 -7.29
C LEU A 121 7.00 -7.81 -7.96
N LEU A 122 8.30 -7.55 -7.71
CA LEU A 122 9.37 -8.44 -8.19
C LEU A 122 9.24 -9.86 -7.65
N TYR A 123 8.93 -10.01 -6.35
CA TYR A 123 8.70 -11.32 -5.75
C TYR A 123 7.43 -12.00 -6.27
N MET A 124 6.45 -11.23 -6.72
CA MET A 124 5.26 -11.74 -7.40
C MET A 124 5.51 -12.06 -8.89
N GLY A 125 6.72 -11.82 -9.42
CA GLY A 125 7.05 -12.00 -10.83
C GLY A 125 6.47 -10.94 -11.77
N ARG A 126 5.98 -9.82 -11.22
CA ARG A 126 5.34 -8.71 -11.95
C ARG A 126 6.35 -7.60 -12.22
N ASP A 127 7.37 -7.92 -13.01
CA ASP A 127 8.51 -7.03 -13.26
C ASP A 127 8.10 -5.70 -13.90
N ASP A 128 7.21 -5.74 -14.91
CA ASP A 128 6.76 -4.54 -15.62
C ASP A 128 6.02 -3.56 -14.68
N ASP A 129 5.22 -4.09 -13.76
CA ASP A 129 4.53 -3.27 -12.76
C ASP A 129 5.51 -2.74 -11.71
N ALA A 130 6.47 -3.56 -11.29
CA ALA A 130 7.52 -3.14 -10.36
C ALA A 130 8.26 -1.91 -10.88
N VAL A 131 8.51 -1.86 -12.19
CA VAL A 131 9.22 -0.75 -12.82
C VAL A 131 8.52 0.58 -12.61
N VAL A 132 7.19 0.60 -12.75
CA VAL A 132 6.36 1.80 -12.55
C VAL A 132 6.51 2.35 -11.14
N TYR A 133 6.48 1.48 -10.12
CA TYR A 133 6.57 1.90 -8.73
C TYR A 133 7.98 2.34 -8.33
N PHE A 134 9.01 1.68 -8.82
CA PHE A 134 10.37 2.16 -8.59
C PHE A 134 10.63 3.51 -9.27
N GLU A 135 10.06 3.78 -10.44
CA GLU A 135 10.18 5.09 -11.10
C GLU A 135 9.51 6.19 -10.29
N ARG A 136 8.30 5.93 -9.76
CA ARG A 136 7.62 6.86 -8.84
C ARG A 136 8.49 7.16 -7.61
N ALA A 137 9.09 6.12 -7.04
CA ALA A 137 9.97 6.28 -5.89
C ALA A 137 11.23 7.09 -6.26
N ARG A 138 11.84 6.83 -7.43
CA ARG A 138 13.08 7.50 -7.88
C ARG A 138 12.89 8.99 -8.08
N VAL A 139 11.76 9.41 -8.66
CA VAL A 139 11.46 10.83 -8.86
C VAL A 139 11.48 11.60 -7.53
N ILE A 140 11.12 10.93 -6.43
CA ILE A 140 11.07 11.53 -5.11
C ILE A 140 12.41 11.39 -4.38
N ASP A 141 12.95 10.17 -4.33
CA ASP A 141 14.23 9.85 -3.72
C ASP A 141 15.07 8.97 -4.66
N PRO A 142 15.95 9.58 -5.47
CA PRO A 142 16.85 8.85 -6.36
C PRO A 142 17.87 7.98 -5.64
N ARG A 143 18.09 8.21 -4.34
CA ARG A 143 19.09 7.49 -3.52
C ARG A 143 18.47 6.38 -2.67
N ASN A 144 17.17 6.11 -2.84
CA ASN A 144 16.52 5.03 -2.11
C ASN A 144 17.26 3.70 -2.33
N GLU A 145 17.64 3.04 -1.24
CA GLU A 145 18.52 1.86 -1.29
C GLU A 145 17.95 0.71 -2.11
N ILE A 146 16.63 0.49 -2.09
CA ILE A 146 15.98 -0.55 -2.88
C ILE A 146 16.17 -0.21 -4.37
N ILE A 147 15.89 1.03 -4.75
CA ILE A 147 16.04 1.47 -6.15
C ILE A 147 17.47 1.26 -6.66
N VAL A 148 18.46 1.64 -5.86
CA VAL A 148 19.88 1.49 -6.19
C VAL A 148 20.28 0.01 -6.25
N ALA A 149 19.74 -0.83 -5.36
CA ALA A 149 20.07 -2.25 -5.30
C ALA A 149 19.55 -3.05 -6.51
N TYR A 150 18.38 -2.68 -7.04
CA TYR A 150 17.66 -3.49 -8.03
C TYR A 150 17.81 -3.01 -9.47
N TYR A 151 18.25 -1.78 -9.71
CA TYR A 151 18.33 -1.23 -11.06
C TYR A 151 19.73 -0.93 -11.56
N ASP A 152 19.86 -1.06 -12.88
CA ASP A 152 20.97 -0.50 -13.66
C ASP A 152 20.47 0.80 -14.31
N TRP A 153 20.61 1.92 -13.60
CA TRP A 153 20.24 3.22 -14.14
C TRP A 153 21.29 3.66 -15.17
N ASP A 154 20.86 3.88 -16.43
CA ASP A 154 21.75 4.34 -17.50
C ASP A 154 22.18 5.79 -17.26
N THR A 155 23.44 6.08 -17.54
CA THR A 155 24.05 7.40 -17.38
C THR A 155 23.34 8.47 -18.22
N PRO A 156 23.23 9.72 -17.73
CA PRO A 156 22.63 10.81 -18.51
C PRO A 156 23.34 10.98 -19.86
N GLY A 157 22.59 10.91 -20.97
CA GLY A 157 23.09 11.20 -22.32
C GLY A 157 22.86 10.13 -23.38
N LYS A 158 22.41 8.92 -23.02
CA LYS A 158 21.94 7.91 -23.98
C LYS A 158 20.42 7.84 -23.93
N GLY A 159 19.77 7.86 -25.11
CA GLY A 159 18.31 7.93 -25.25
C GLY A 159 17.59 6.97 -24.31
N SER A 160 16.55 7.48 -23.64
CA SER A 160 15.80 6.86 -22.54
C SER A 160 15.39 5.41 -22.81
N LYS A 161 16.25 4.45 -22.49
CA LYS A 161 15.85 3.03 -22.43
C LYS A 161 15.08 2.82 -21.13
N LYS A 162 14.03 2.00 -21.18
CA LYS A 162 13.32 1.59 -19.97
C LYS A 162 14.33 1.00 -18.97
N PRO A 163 14.24 1.35 -17.66
CA PRO A 163 15.11 0.77 -16.65
C PRO A 163 14.95 -0.75 -16.66
N LYS A 164 16.06 -1.45 -16.45
CA LYS A 164 16.07 -2.92 -16.36
C LYS A 164 16.51 -3.34 -14.97
N ILE A 165 15.76 -4.27 -14.39
CA ILE A 165 16.09 -4.88 -13.10
C ILE A 165 17.37 -5.69 -13.30
N LYS A 166 18.44 -5.29 -12.62
CA LYS A 166 19.79 -5.88 -12.76
C LYS A 166 19.94 -7.17 -11.97
N LYS A 167 19.37 -7.17 -10.76
CA LYS A 167 19.40 -8.26 -9.80
C LYS A 167 17.96 -8.53 -9.42
N LYS A 168 17.48 -9.78 -9.47
CA LYS A 168 16.21 -10.12 -8.80
C LYS A 168 16.48 -10.47 -7.35
N PRO A 169 15.59 -10.11 -6.42
CA PRO A 169 15.76 -10.49 -5.04
C PRO A 169 15.67 -12.02 -4.90
N LYS A 170 16.53 -12.59 -4.06
CA LYS A 170 16.47 -14.01 -3.68
C LYS A 170 15.73 -14.12 -2.34
N ASP A 171 14.84 -15.09 -2.23
CA ASP A 171 14.11 -15.45 -1.02
C ASP A 171 13.41 -14.25 -0.34
N ARG A 172 13.88 -13.81 0.82
CA ARG A 172 13.36 -12.63 1.54
C ARG A 172 14.41 -11.53 1.72
N GLU A 173 15.62 -11.71 1.15
CA GLU A 173 16.79 -10.82 1.29
C GLU A 173 16.42 -9.38 0.91
N GLY A 174 15.59 -9.21 -0.12
CA GLY A 174 15.20 -7.87 -0.55
C GLY A 174 14.43 -7.06 0.49
N PHE A 175 13.66 -7.70 1.38
CA PHE A 175 12.99 -7.00 2.46
C PHE A 175 13.94 -6.64 3.61
N GLU A 176 15.12 -7.26 3.72
CA GLU A 176 16.10 -6.92 4.75
C GLU A 176 16.65 -5.50 4.58
N ILE A 177 16.69 -4.98 3.34
CA ILE A 177 17.03 -3.58 3.06
C ILE A 177 16.07 -2.64 3.79
N THR A 178 14.77 -2.96 3.83
CA THR A 178 13.76 -2.11 4.50
C THR A 178 13.95 -2.05 6.02
N LEU A 179 14.59 -3.07 6.62
CA LEU A 179 14.82 -3.10 8.07
C LEU A 179 15.83 -2.05 8.52
N ARG A 180 16.69 -1.55 7.62
CA ARG A 180 17.61 -0.43 7.91
C ARG A 180 16.87 0.88 8.16
N TRP A 181 15.59 0.95 7.79
CA TRP A 181 14.74 2.12 8.04
C TRP A 181 14.00 2.03 9.38
N LEU A 182 14.25 0.99 10.17
CA LEU A 182 13.75 0.88 11.53
C LEU A 182 14.56 1.71 12.53
N ASP A 183 15.70 2.26 12.14
CA ASP A 183 16.62 2.97 13.04
C ASP A 183 16.12 4.37 13.45
#